data_AF-A0A2G5X3H3-F1
#
_entry.id   AF-A0A2G5X3H3-F1
#
_cell.length_a   1.000
_cell.length_b   1.000
_cell.length_c   1.000
_cell.angle_alpha   90.00
_cell.angle_beta   90.00
_cell.angle_gamma   90.00
#
_symmetry.space_group_name_H-M   'P 1'
#
loop_
_entity.id
_entity.type
_entity.pdbx_description
1 polymer ?
#
loop_
_entity_poly.entity_id
_entity_poly.type
_entity_poly.pdbx_seq_one_letter_code
_entity_poly.pdbx_strand_id
1 'polypeptide(L)'
;MKPSDETVIEEIANVPTSLPEREPTKDVVLSVEGEDTTITMNLVEGSGALYSFYIDPERYTFENGEKEDKLTPIAKTPTDYPEVHMTFLYLEDQTPENVKEDVKQEYRMPLEEQTISAPVHALSLHGTAGEKSDSEVVTIYIIEVKGGTLLIKENYFLEAQEGHGARFEQMLETLEVRK
;
A
#
# COMPACT_ATOMS: atom_id res chain seq x y z
N MET A 1 -55.20 -6.94 27.33
CA MET A 1 -54.08 -5.99 27.54
C MET A 1 -52.81 -6.83 27.53
N LYS A 2 -52.29 -7.03 26.31
CA LYS A 2 -50.98 -6.61 25.80
C LYS A 2 -49.81 -7.51 26.27
N PRO A 3 -49.05 -8.10 25.32
CA PRO A 3 -47.84 -8.86 25.61
C PRO A 3 -46.69 -7.89 25.92
N SER A 4 -45.77 -8.30 26.80
CA SER A 4 -44.49 -7.61 27.01
C SER A 4 -43.44 -8.33 26.17
N ASP A 5 -43.21 -7.82 24.97
CA ASP A 5 -41.97 -8.05 24.22
C ASP A 5 -40.85 -7.32 24.95
N GLU A 6 -39.89 -8.07 25.50
CA GLU A 6 -38.59 -7.52 25.88
C GLU A 6 -37.72 -7.48 24.63
N THR A 7 -37.56 -6.26 24.10
CA THR A 7 -36.67 -5.94 23.01
C THR A 7 -35.22 -6.18 23.44
N VAL A 8 -34.56 -7.15 22.80
CA VAL A 8 -33.10 -7.28 22.80
C VAL A 8 -32.56 -6.06 22.06
N ILE A 9 -31.89 -5.16 22.78
CA ILE A 9 -31.19 -4.02 22.18
C ILE A 9 -29.85 -4.57 21.67
N GLU A 10 -29.75 -4.76 20.35
CA GLU A 10 -28.46 -4.96 19.69
C GLU A 10 -27.66 -3.65 19.82
N GLU A 11 -26.57 -3.72 20.56
CA GLU A 11 -25.55 -2.69 20.64
C GLU A 11 -24.77 -2.71 19.31
N ILE A 12 -25.31 -2.03 18.30
CA ILE A 12 -24.59 -1.74 17.06
C ILE A 12 -23.40 -0.83 17.40
N ALA A 13 -22.23 -1.45 17.53
CA ALA A 13 -20.95 -0.77 17.62
C ALA A 13 -20.84 0.24 16.48
N ASN A 14 -20.67 1.51 16.86
CA ASN A 14 -20.52 2.63 15.95
C ASN A 14 -19.14 2.51 15.27
N VAL A 15 -19.04 1.76 14.17
CA VAL A 15 -17.78 1.63 13.42
C VAL A 15 -17.45 2.99 12.83
N PRO A 16 -16.29 3.60 13.16
CA PRO A 16 -15.91 4.90 12.64
C PRO A 16 -15.87 4.86 11.12
N THR A 17 -16.65 5.71 10.47
CA THR A 17 -16.69 5.82 9.01
C THR A 17 -15.61 6.76 8.47
N SER A 18 -14.60 7.14 9.24
CA SER A 18 -13.51 8.03 8.83
C SER A 18 -12.17 7.42 9.22
N LEU A 19 -11.10 7.82 8.53
CA LEU A 19 -9.74 7.53 8.99
C LEU A 19 -9.53 8.06 10.42
N PRO A 20 -8.67 7.41 11.22
CA PRO A 20 -8.29 7.94 12.52
C PRO A 20 -7.60 9.29 12.35
N GLU A 21 -7.77 10.18 13.33
CA GLU A 21 -6.98 11.42 13.40
C GLU A 21 -5.51 11.07 13.66
N ARG A 22 -4.61 11.69 12.91
CA ARG A 22 -3.16 11.41 12.93
C ARG A 22 -2.40 12.73 12.91
N GLU A 23 -1.28 12.75 13.63
CA GLU A 23 -0.36 13.89 13.58
C GLU A 23 0.14 14.10 12.13
N PRO A 24 0.41 15.35 11.72
CA PRO A 24 0.86 15.62 10.34
C PRO A 24 2.24 15.02 10.04
N THR A 25 3.02 14.72 11.08
CA THR A 25 4.37 14.18 10.96
C THR A 25 4.64 13.08 11.99
N LYS A 26 5.52 12.15 11.66
CA LYS A 26 5.96 11.07 12.56
C LYS A 26 7.45 10.82 12.39
N ASP A 27 8.18 10.78 13.49
CA ASP A 27 9.58 10.34 13.49
C ASP A 27 9.64 8.82 13.56
N VAL A 28 10.48 8.23 12.72
CA VAL A 28 10.72 6.78 12.66
C VAL A 28 12.22 6.50 12.56
N VAL A 29 12.66 5.38 13.14
CA VAL A 29 14.00 4.86 12.92
C VAL A 29 13.94 3.93 11.72
N LEU A 30 14.57 4.34 10.63
CA LEU A 30 14.69 3.56 9.40
C LEU A 30 16.07 2.89 9.39
N SER A 31 16.08 1.56 9.23
CA SER A 31 17.30 0.77 9.02
C SER A 31 17.39 0.37 7.56
N VAL A 32 18.37 0.90 6.84
CA VAL A 32 18.62 0.60 5.41
C VAL A 32 20.09 0.27 5.26
N GLU A 33 20.42 -0.82 4.56
CA GLU A 33 21.81 -1.25 4.32
C GLU A 33 22.64 -1.41 5.62
N GLY A 34 21.96 -1.63 6.76
CA GLY A 34 22.59 -1.76 8.08
C GLY A 34 22.89 -0.45 8.80
N GLU A 35 22.44 0.70 8.26
CA GLU A 35 22.54 2.00 8.92
C GLU A 35 21.18 2.47 9.45
N ASP A 36 21.15 2.78 10.75
CA ASP A 36 19.96 3.35 11.40
C ASP A 36 19.97 4.88 11.28
N THR A 37 18.90 5.43 10.70
CA THR A 37 18.68 6.88 10.59
C THR A 37 17.30 7.23 11.13
N THR A 38 17.23 8.26 11.98
CA THR A 38 15.94 8.86 12.35
C THR A 38 15.53 9.82 11.25
N ILE A 39 14.34 9.61 10.68
CA ILE A 39 13.74 10.47 9.66
C ILE A 39 12.37 10.95 10.13
N THR A 40 12.00 12.15 9.69
CA THR A 40 10.65 12.70 9.89
C THR A 40 9.83 12.46 8.62
N MET A 41 8.74 11.73 8.76
CA MET A 41 7.82 11.44 7.68
C MET A 41 6.60 12.36 7.72
N ASN A 42 6.00 12.62 6.56
CA ASN A 42 4.79 13.43 6.42
C ASN A 42 3.59 12.55 6.14
N LEU A 43 2.46 12.82 6.81
CA LEU A 43 1.19 12.18 6.52
C LEU A 43 0.67 12.62 5.15
N VAL A 44 0.25 11.66 4.33
CA VAL A 44 -0.50 11.89 3.09
C VAL A 44 -1.80 11.10 3.11
N GLU A 45 -2.79 11.61 2.38
CA GLU A 45 -4.10 10.97 2.21
C GLU A 45 -4.34 10.72 0.72
N GLY A 46 -4.91 9.55 0.40
CA GLY A 46 -5.16 9.15 -0.98
C GLY A 46 -6.63 8.80 -1.26
N SER A 47 -6.98 8.80 -2.55
CA SER A 47 -8.30 8.47 -3.09
C SER A 47 -9.47 9.06 -2.30
N GLY A 48 -9.39 10.36 -1.98
CA GLY A 48 -10.44 11.09 -1.25
C GLY A 48 -10.55 10.72 0.24
N ALA A 49 -9.41 10.47 0.90
CA ALA A 49 -9.31 10.04 2.31
C ALA A 49 -9.83 8.61 2.56
N LEU A 50 -9.67 7.72 1.59
CA LEU A 50 -9.90 6.27 1.79
C LEU A 50 -8.75 5.60 2.54
N TYR A 51 -7.55 6.13 2.42
CA TYR A 51 -6.38 5.66 3.13
C TYR A 51 -5.44 6.82 3.44
N SER A 52 -4.58 6.60 4.44
CA SER A 52 -3.49 7.51 4.77
C SER A 52 -2.25 6.72 5.15
N PHE A 53 -1.08 7.29 4.89
CA PHE A 53 0.20 6.72 5.29
C PHE A 53 1.24 7.82 5.38
N TYR A 54 2.35 7.53 6.05
CA TYR A 54 3.46 8.46 6.17
C TYR A 54 4.49 8.21 5.06
N ILE A 55 4.96 9.28 4.42
CA ILE A 55 6.01 9.23 3.40
C ILE A 55 7.28 9.91 3.86
N ASP A 56 8.45 9.50 3.35
CA ASP A 56 9.69 10.28 3.47
C ASP A 56 9.69 11.40 2.42
N PRO A 57 9.44 12.66 2.81
CA PRO A 57 9.34 13.78 1.87
C PRO A 57 10.69 14.23 1.32
N GLU A 58 11.81 13.78 1.88
CA GLU A 58 13.14 14.08 1.35
C GLU A 58 13.49 13.20 0.15
N ARG A 59 12.82 12.05 0.00
CA ARG A 59 13.11 11.06 -1.05
C ARG A 59 11.98 10.86 -2.02
N TYR A 60 10.74 11.09 -1.61
CA TYR A 60 9.58 10.78 -2.43
C TYR A 60 8.60 11.94 -2.53
N THR A 61 7.93 12.00 -3.68
CA THR A 61 6.75 12.82 -3.93
C THR A 61 5.52 11.94 -4.05
N PHE A 62 4.40 12.38 -3.48
CA PHE A 62 3.11 11.71 -3.60
C PHE A 62 2.14 12.60 -4.37
N GLU A 63 1.51 12.03 -5.40
CA GLU A 63 0.59 12.74 -6.28
C GLU A 63 -0.76 12.02 -6.32
N ASN A 64 -1.84 12.77 -6.08
CA ASN A 64 -3.18 12.25 -6.30
C ASN A 64 -3.56 12.33 -7.77
N GLY A 65 -3.81 11.17 -8.39
CA GLY A 65 -4.24 11.09 -9.78
C GLY A 65 -5.73 10.82 -9.94
N GLU A 66 -6.27 11.08 -11.13
CA GLU A 66 -7.68 10.78 -11.44
C GLU A 66 -7.98 9.28 -11.47
N LYS A 67 -6.96 8.45 -11.75
CA LYS A 67 -7.08 6.99 -11.87
C LYS A 67 -6.40 6.25 -10.73
N GLU A 68 -5.18 6.63 -10.42
CA GLU A 68 -4.38 6.05 -9.33
C GLU A 68 -3.59 7.17 -8.67
N ASP A 69 -3.33 7.02 -7.37
CA ASP A 69 -2.35 7.85 -6.67
C ASP A 69 -0.95 7.25 -6.87
N LYS A 70 0.09 8.08 -6.96
CA LYS A 70 1.46 7.63 -7.27
C LYS A 70 2.48 8.24 -6.33
N LEU A 71 3.33 7.40 -5.76
CA LEU A 71 4.54 7.75 -5.03
C LEU A 71 5.75 7.52 -5.93
N THR A 72 6.58 8.53 -6.13
CA THR A 72 7.78 8.47 -6.98
C THR A 72 9.01 9.03 -6.27
N PRO A 73 10.22 8.49 -6.53
CA PRO A 73 11.45 9.10 -6.05
C PRO A 73 11.66 10.49 -6.65
N ILE A 74 12.18 11.41 -5.83
CA ILE A 74 12.62 12.74 -6.28
C ILE A 74 13.88 12.62 -7.15
N ALA A 75 14.78 11.70 -6.76
CA ALA A 75 15.96 11.39 -7.55
C ALA A 75 15.55 10.66 -8.83
N LYS A 76 16.15 11.05 -9.97
CA LYS A 76 15.84 10.41 -11.25
C LYS A 76 16.36 8.98 -11.27
N THR A 77 15.47 8.05 -11.62
CA THR A 77 15.85 6.69 -12.02
C THR A 77 16.66 6.75 -13.32
N PRO A 78 17.71 5.92 -13.47
CA PRO A 78 18.43 5.79 -14.74
C PRO A 78 17.47 5.42 -15.89
N THR A 79 17.67 6.01 -17.07
CA THR A 79 16.75 5.85 -18.22
C THR A 79 16.58 4.40 -18.70
N ASP A 80 17.59 3.56 -18.50
CA ASP A 80 17.61 2.17 -18.97
C ASP A 80 17.15 1.16 -17.90
N TYR A 81 16.70 1.65 -16.74
CA TYR A 81 16.26 0.82 -15.62
C TYR A 81 14.73 0.85 -15.49
N PRO A 82 14.11 -0.21 -14.96
CA PRO A 82 12.71 -0.18 -14.56
C PRO A 82 12.39 1.05 -13.71
N GLU A 83 11.22 1.66 -13.93
CA GLU A 83 10.77 2.78 -13.11
C GLU A 83 10.67 2.36 -11.64
N VAL A 84 10.96 3.30 -10.74
CA VAL A 84 10.78 3.10 -9.31
C VAL A 84 9.55 3.90 -8.88
N HIS A 85 8.52 3.23 -8.38
CA HIS A 85 7.32 3.89 -7.87
C HIS A 85 6.48 2.94 -7.00
N MET A 86 5.54 3.51 -6.26
CA MET A 86 4.44 2.79 -5.64
C MET A 86 3.12 3.43 -6.05
N THR A 87 2.18 2.65 -6.60
CA THR A 87 0.85 3.15 -6.99
C THR A 87 -0.24 2.60 -6.08
N PHE A 88 -1.33 3.35 -5.97
CA PHE A 88 -2.49 3.03 -5.18
C PHE A 88 -3.75 3.21 -6.03
N LEU A 89 -4.54 2.15 -6.17
CA LEU A 89 -5.75 2.12 -6.98
C LEU A 89 -6.90 1.53 -6.17
N TYR A 90 -7.94 2.32 -5.95
CA TYR A 90 -9.18 1.84 -5.36
C TYR A 90 -10.11 1.29 -6.45
N LEU A 91 -10.57 0.06 -6.25
CA LEU A 91 -11.46 -0.66 -7.16
C LEU A 91 -12.79 -0.92 -6.45
N GLU A 92 -13.79 -0.08 -6.75
CA GLU A 92 -15.14 -0.18 -6.19
C GLU A 92 -15.83 -1.48 -6.61
N ASP A 93 -16.55 -2.10 -5.67
CA ASP A 93 -17.31 -3.34 -5.86
C ASP A 93 -16.48 -4.54 -6.39
N GLN A 94 -15.15 -4.49 -6.27
CA GLN A 94 -14.26 -5.60 -6.58
C GLN A 94 -13.80 -6.32 -5.32
N THR A 95 -13.75 -7.65 -5.37
CA THR A 95 -13.17 -8.49 -4.31
C THR A 95 -11.66 -8.70 -4.56
N PRO A 96 -10.85 -8.94 -3.52
CA PRO A 96 -9.44 -9.24 -3.70
C PRO A 96 -9.16 -10.40 -4.66
N GLU A 97 -10.03 -11.43 -4.67
CA GLU A 97 -9.88 -12.59 -5.55
C GLU A 97 -10.08 -12.22 -7.02
N ASN A 98 -11.08 -11.40 -7.34
CA ASN A 98 -11.30 -10.94 -8.72
C ASN A 98 -10.11 -10.09 -9.20
N VAL A 99 -9.66 -9.15 -8.36
CA VAL A 99 -8.52 -8.28 -8.66
C VAL A 99 -7.25 -9.09 -8.88
N LYS A 100 -7.01 -10.13 -8.07
CA LYS A 100 -5.88 -11.05 -8.23
C LYS A 100 -5.85 -11.70 -9.61
N GLU A 101 -6.99 -12.23 -10.06
CA GLU A 101 -7.07 -12.94 -11.35
C GLU A 101 -6.86 -11.98 -12.54
N ASP A 102 -7.34 -10.75 -12.44
CA ASP A 102 -7.07 -9.71 -13.44
C ASP A 102 -5.58 -9.34 -13.47
N VAL A 103 -4.98 -9.08 -12.31
CA VAL A 103 -3.55 -8.75 -12.18
C VAL A 103 -2.67 -9.86 -12.75
N LYS A 104 -2.94 -11.13 -12.43
CA LYS A 104 -2.13 -12.26 -12.95
C LYS A 104 -2.14 -12.35 -14.48
N GLN A 105 -3.16 -11.83 -15.16
CA GLN A 105 -3.22 -11.81 -16.62
C GLN A 105 -2.38 -10.69 -17.23
N GLU A 106 -2.07 -9.63 -16.47
CA GLU A 106 -1.27 -8.50 -16.94
C GLU A 106 0.23 -8.82 -17.01
N TYR A 107 0.71 -9.71 -16.13
CA TYR A 107 2.14 -10.02 -16.02
C TYR A 107 2.53 -11.28 -16.79
N ARG A 108 3.65 -11.19 -17.51
CA ARG A 108 4.26 -12.34 -18.21
C ARG A 108 5.22 -13.14 -17.34
N MET A 109 5.70 -12.54 -16.25
CA MET A 109 6.56 -13.20 -15.28
C MET A 109 5.72 -13.99 -14.27
N PRO A 110 6.25 -15.09 -13.69
CA PRO A 110 5.56 -15.77 -12.61
C PRO A 110 5.43 -14.85 -11.41
N LEU A 111 4.24 -14.85 -10.80
CA LEU A 111 3.95 -14.18 -9.54
C LEU A 111 3.74 -15.23 -8.46
N GLU A 112 4.53 -15.16 -7.39
CA GLU A 112 4.32 -15.91 -6.16
C GLU A 112 3.16 -15.29 -5.37
N GLU A 113 2.20 -16.11 -4.96
CA GLU A 113 1.03 -15.69 -4.20
C GLU A 113 1.18 -16.08 -2.73
N GLN A 114 0.96 -15.11 -1.84
CA GLN A 114 1.02 -15.33 -0.39
C GLN A 114 -0.01 -14.48 0.35
N THR A 115 -0.67 -15.03 1.37
CA THR A 115 -1.35 -14.22 2.39
C THR A 115 -0.35 -13.78 3.45
N ILE A 116 -0.24 -12.48 3.66
CA ILE A 116 0.75 -11.87 4.57
C ILE A 116 0.04 -11.03 5.64
N SER A 117 0.73 -10.82 6.77
CA SER A 117 0.28 -9.94 7.84
C SER A 117 1.15 -8.69 8.00
N ALA A 118 2.25 -8.58 7.25
CA ALA A 118 3.20 -7.46 7.28
C ALA A 118 3.78 -7.23 5.87
N PRO A 119 4.03 -5.98 5.44
CA PRO A 119 3.83 -4.73 6.20
C PRO A 119 2.34 -4.37 6.38
N VAL A 120 1.48 -5.00 5.58
CA VAL A 120 0.02 -4.86 5.63
C VAL A 120 -0.64 -6.24 5.60
N HIS A 121 -1.84 -6.35 6.16
CA HIS A 121 -2.63 -7.57 6.02
C HIS A 121 -3.26 -7.63 4.63
N ALA A 122 -2.73 -8.49 3.76
CA ALA A 122 -3.09 -8.52 2.35
C ALA A 122 -2.92 -9.92 1.74
N LEU A 123 -3.59 -10.11 0.61
CA LEU A 123 -3.12 -11.04 -0.40
C LEU A 123 -2.00 -10.35 -1.18
N SER A 124 -0.82 -10.95 -1.22
CA SER A 124 0.37 -10.43 -1.89
C SER A 124 0.70 -11.26 -3.13
N LEU A 125 1.09 -10.57 -4.21
CA LEU A 125 1.71 -11.16 -5.38
C LEU A 125 3.10 -10.55 -5.57
N HIS A 126 4.13 -11.39 -5.65
CA HIS A 126 5.51 -10.94 -5.84
C HIS A 126 6.15 -11.61 -7.05
N GLY A 127 6.88 -10.86 -7.87
CA GLY A 127 7.57 -11.40 -9.03
C GLY A 127 8.84 -10.62 -9.37
N THR A 128 9.82 -11.34 -9.90
CA THR A 128 11.04 -10.76 -10.48
C THR A 128 11.20 -11.25 -11.91
N ALA A 129 11.45 -10.33 -12.85
CA ALA A 129 11.55 -10.63 -14.29
C ALA A 129 12.87 -11.31 -14.71
N GLY A 130 13.85 -11.40 -13.81
CA GLY A 130 15.18 -11.98 -14.07
C GLY A 130 16.12 -11.90 -12.86
N GLU A 131 17.39 -12.23 -13.05
CA GLU A 131 18.40 -12.25 -11.97
C GLU A 131 19.44 -11.12 -12.08
N LYS A 132 19.28 -10.22 -13.06
CA LYS A 132 20.19 -9.08 -13.25
C LYS A 132 19.82 -7.92 -12.33
N SER A 133 20.78 -7.07 -12.02
CA SER A 133 20.58 -5.87 -11.20
C SER A 133 19.46 -4.95 -11.73
N ASP A 134 19.32 -4.86 -13.05
CA ASP A 134 18.30 -4.09 -13.76
C ASP A 134 16.99 -4.86 -14.02
N SER A 135 16.83 -6.07 -13.46
CA SER A 135 15.59 -6.84 -13.62
C SER A 135 14.46 -6.21 -12.82
N GLU A 136 13.30 -6.08 -13.45
CA GLU A 136 12.09 -5.57 -12.81
C GLU A 136 11.65 -6.48 -11.66
N VAL A 137 11.29 -5.86 -10.54
CA VAL A 137 10.68 -6.46 -9.36
C VAL A 137 9.35 -5.77 -9.13
N VAL A 138 8.32 -6.57 -8.91
CA VAL A 138 6.97 -6.09 -8.62
C VAL A 138 6.44 -6.80 -7.38
N THR A 139 5.91 -6.02 -6.44
CA THR A 139 5.15 -6.51 -5.29
C THR A 139 3.78 -5.84 -5.30
N ILE A 140 2.72 -6.63 -5.21
CA ILE A 140 1.33 -6.16 -5.31
C ILE A 140 0.59 -6.61 -4.06
N TYR A 141 0.07 -5.64 -3.31
CA TYR A 141 -0.78 -5.88 -2.16
C TYR A 141 -2.24 -5.65 -2.55
N ILE A 142 -3.07 -6.66 -2.33
CA ILE A 142 -4.49 -6.66 -2.62
C ILE A 142 -5.23 -6.69 -1.29
N ILE A 143 -5.79 -5.54 -0.91
CA ILE A 143 -6.35 -5.31 0.42
C ILE A 143 -7.86 -5.12 0.30
N GLU A 144 -8.63 -5.93 1.03
CA GLU A 144 -10.07 -5.70 1.18
C GLU A 144 -10.30 -4.43 2.03
N VAL A 145 -11.09 -3.51 1.49
CA VAL A 145 -11.47 -2.27 2.17
C VAL A 145 -12.97 -2.07 2.07
N LYS A 146 -13.51 -1.07 2.78
CA LYS A 146 -14.94 -0.79 2.71
C LYS A 146 -15.37 -0.43 1.30
N GLY A 147 -16.27 -1.24 0.73
CA GLY A 147 -16.88 -0.98 -0.57
C GLY A 147 -16.05 -1.43 -1.78
N GLY A 148 -14.90 -2.09 -1.57
CA GLY A 148 -14.09 -2.55 -2.68
C GLY A 148 -12.72 -3.10 -2.27
N THR A 149 -11.76 -2.98 -3.18
CA THR A 149 -10.39 -3.44 -2.98
C THR A 149 -9.42 -2.29 -3.20
N LEU A 150 -8.45 -2.13 -2.31
CA LEU A 150 -7.30 -1.26 -2.52
C LEU A 150 -6.14 -2.10 -3.06
N LEU A 151 -5.72 -1.77 -4.28
CA LEU A 151 -4.57 -2.36 -4.94
C LEU A 151 -3.36 -1.44 -4.77
N ILE A 152 -2.31 -1.93 -4.14
CA ILE A 152 -1.03 -1.20 -3.99
C ILE A 152 0.02 -1.95 -4.79
N LYS A 153 0.71 -1.27 -5.71
CA LYS A 153 1.77 -1.86 -6.51
C LYS A 153 3.09 -1.14 -6.29
N GLU A 154 4.07 -1.85 -5.78
CA GLU A 154 5.47 -1.46 -5.81
C GLU A 154 6.11 -1.94 -7.12
N ASN A 155 6.88 -1.06 -7.76
CA ASN A 155 7.68 -1.35 -8.94
C ASN A 155 9.08 -0.79 -8.71
N TYR A 156 10.10 -1.61 -8.92
CA TYR A 156 11.50 -1.21 -8.87
C TYR A 156 12.36 -2.24 -9.61
N PHE A 157 13.69 -2.09 -9.56
CA PHE A 157 14.64 -3.05 -10.12
C PHE A 157 15.40 -3.78 -9.01
N LEU A 158 15.95 -4.96 -9.29
CA LEU A 158 16.52 -5.86 -8.30
C LEU A 158 17.58 -5.19 -7.40
N GLU A 159 18.49 -4.39 -7.97
CA GLU A 159 19.48 -3.64 -7.19
C GLU A 159 18.87 -2.56 -6.28
N ALA A 160 17.70 -2.03 -6.63
CA ALA A 160 16.97 -1.07 -5.82
C ALA A 160 16.20 -1.70 -4.64
N GLN A 161 16.17 -3.03 -4.51
CA GLN A 161 15.35 -3.69 -3.48
C GLN A 161 15.79 -3.33 -2.04
N GLU A 162 17.08 -3.33 -1.74
CA GLU A 162 17.58 -3.01 -0.39
C GLU A 162 17.31 -1.54 -0.02
N GLY A 163 17.34 -0.64 -1.00
CA GLY A 163 17.10 0.78 -0.80
C GLY A 163 15.63 1.19 -0.88
N HIS A 164 15.04 1.04 -2.07
CA HIS A 164 13.66 1.44 -2.34
C HIS A 164 12.64 0.47 -1.75
N GLY A 165 12.86 -0.85 -1.88
CA GLY A 165 11.96 -1.86 -1.31
C GLY A 165 11.78 -1.71 0.20
N ALA A 166 12.89 -1.63 0.96
CA ALA A 166 12.84 -1.42 2.41
C ALA A 166 12.12 -0.11 2.81
N ARG A 167 12.25 0.96 2.01
CA ARG A 167 11.55 2.22 2.26
C ARG A 167 10.07 2.13 1.95
N PHE A 168 9.67 1.45 0.88
CA PHE A 168 8.27 1.20 0.58
C PHE A 168 7.62 0.36 1.68
N GLU A 169 8.26 -0.73 2.10
CA GLU A 169 7.80 -1.56 3.21
C GLU A 169 7.57 -0.71 4.48
N GLN A 170 8.56 0.11 4.88
CA GLN A 170 8.48 0.95 6.06
C GLN A 170 7.38 2.03 5.98
N MET A 171 7.11 2.57 4.79
CA MET A 171 5.98 3.48 4.59
C MET A 171 4.64 2.73 4.69
N LEU A 172 4.54 1.52 4.12
CA LEU A 172 3.34 0.68 4.17
C LEU A 172 3.00 0.15 5.56
N GLU A 173 3.99 -0.06 6.43
CA GLU A 173 3.74 -0.37 7.86
C GLU A 173 2.89 0.71 8.56
N THR A 174 2.84 1.91 7.99
CA THR A 174 2.03 3.03 8.51
C THR A 174 0.69 3.20 7.80
N LEU A 175 0.33 2.30 6.89
CA LEU A 175 -0.91 2.38 6.14
C LEU A 175 -2.12 2.20 7.08
N GLU A 176 -3.01 3.19 7.04
CA GLU A 176 -4.34 3.12 7.63
C GLU A 176 -5.36 3.20 6.49
N VAL A 177 -6.26 2.22 6.44
CA VAL A 177 -7.35 2.15 5.46
C VAL A 177 -8.69 2.34 6.15
N ARG A 178 -9.63 2.97 5.45
CA ARG A 178 -11.00 3.13 5.93
C ARG A 178 -11.72 1.78 5.95
N LYS A 179 -12.19 1.40 7.14
CA LYS A 179 -12.97 0.17 7.38
C LYS A 179 -14.48 0.43 7.35
#